data_AF-R7GLM7-F1
#
_entry.id   AF-R7GLM7-F1
#
_cell.length_a   1.000
_cell.length_b   1.000
_cell.length_c   1.000
_cell.angle_alpha   90.00
_cell.angle_beta   90.00
_cell.angle_gamma   90.00
#
_symmetry.space_group_name_H-M   'P 1'
#
loop_
_entity.id
_entity.type
_entity.pdbx_description
1 polymer ?
#
loop_
_entity_poly.entity_id
_entity_poly.type
_entity_poly.pdbx_seq_one_letter_code
_entity_poly.pdbx_strand_id
1 'polypeptide(L)'
;MSVTYGAGGGTSAHTVALAKDIHEKYDVEVMAHLTCVSSTREHVESMVEQFKENGIENIMALRGDIPKDGQVGEDYQYACQLIKELKEKGDFCIGAACYPEGHVESPSIKEDIQHLKEKVEAGADFLTTQMFFDNNVFYNFLYKIKEAGINVPVVAGIMPITNAKQVSRAVQMSGTSIIPYRFKMMVDAFGDNPEIMKQAGIIYASEQIIDLIANGVKHIHVYTMNKPDIAEGIMNNISEILK
;
A
#
# COMPACT_ATOMS: atom_id res chain seq x y z
N MET A 1 -10.27 -4.40 4.75
CA MET A 1 -10.09 -2.96 4.53
C MET A 1 -8.81 -2.52 5.23
N SER A 2 -7.99 -1.63 4.67
CA SER A 2 -6.83 -1.09 5.41
C SER A 2 -7.12 0.28 5.99
N VAL A 3 -6.55 0.56 7.16
CA VAL A 3 -6.63 1.87 7.81
C VAL A 3 -5.22 2.45 7.91
N THR A 4 -5.01 3.60 7.28
CA THR A 4 -3.70 4.25 7.23
C THR A 4 -3.31 4.85 8.58
N TYR A 5 -2.02 4.77 8.88
CA TYR A 5 -1.41 5.37 10.05
C TYR A 5 -0.67 6.65 9.64
N GLY A 6 -0.94 7.77 10.31
CA GLY A 6 -0.35 9.05 9.92
C GLY A 6 1.15 9.12 10.21
N ALA A 7 1.88 9.81 9.32
CA ALA A 7 3.31 10.05 9.45
C ALA A 7 3.61 10.74 10.80
N GLY A 8 4.45 10.13 11.63
CA GLY A 8 4.85 10.67 12.93
C GLY A 8 4.03 10.23 14.14
N GLY A 9 3.15 9.23 14.03
CA GLY A 9 2.49 8.62 15.19
C GLY A 9 1.39 9.45 15.88
N GLY A 10 1.25 10.73 15.52
CA GLY A 10 0.25 11.64 16.11
C GLY A 10 -1.22 11.27 15.86
N THR A 11 -1.50 10.30 14.99
CA THR A 11 -2.86 9.78 14.72
C THR A 11 -3.01 8.28 15.05
N SER A 12 -2.07 7.72 15.81
CA SER A 12 -2.04 6.31 16.20
C SER A 12 -3.32 5.84 16.89
N ALA A 13 -3.77 6.59 17.89
CA ALA A 13 -5.01 6.32 18.63
C ALA A 13 -6.26 6.32 17.73
N HIS A 14 -6.28 7.16 16.69
CA HIS A 14 -7.38 7.17 15.73
C HIS A 14 -7.37 5.94 14.82
N THR A 15 -6.21 5.37 14.53
CA THR A 15 -6.08 4.17 13.68
C THR A 15 -6.69 2.95 14.37
N VAL A 16 -6.34 2.71 15.63
CA VAL A 16 -6.89 1.59 16.42
C VAL A 16 -8.39 1.74 16.61
N ALA A 17 -8.85 2.93 17.03
CA ALA A 17 -10.26 3.19 17.26
C ALA A 17 -11.10 3.01 15.98
N LEU A 18 -10.60 3.49 14.84
CA LEU A 18 -11.29 3.33 13.56
C LEU A 18 -11.27 1.88 13.07
N ALA A 19 -10.14 1.17 13.22
CA ALA A 19 -10.05 -0.24 12.85
C ALA A 19 -11.01 -1.10 13.67
N LYS A 20 -11.07 -0.86 14.99
CA LYS A 20 -12.03 -1.48 15.90
C LYS A 20 -13.46 -1.20 15.46
N ASP A 21 -13.80 0.07 15.25
CA ASP A 21 -15.15 0.48 14.85
C ASP A 21 -15.58 -0.19 13.54
N ILE A 22 -14.67 -0.33 12.57
CA ILE A 22 -14.97 -1.01 11.30
C ILE A 22 -15.24 -2.49 11.52
N HIS A 23 -14.39 -3.15 12.30
CA HIS A 23 -14.51 -4.57 12.61
C HIS A 23 -15.82 -4.86 13.39
N GLU A 24 -16.05 -4.17 14.51
CA GLU A 24 -17.21 -4.42 15.38
C GLU A 24 -18.56 -4.05 14.74
N LYS A 25 -18.61 -2.96 13.95
CA LYS A 25 -19.89 -2.45 13.41
C LYS A 25 -20.26 -3.07 12.08
N TYR A 26 -19.29 -3.48 11.27
CA TYR A 26 -19.54 -3.89 9.89
C TYR A 26 -19.05 -5.31 9.56
N ASP A 27 -18.42 -6.02 10.50
CA ASP A 27 -17.90 -7.39 10.30
C ASP A 27 -16.95 -7.47 9.08
N VAL A 28 -16.13 -6.42 8.93
CA VAL A 28 -15.13 -6.31 7.85
C VAL A 28 -13.76 -6.57 8.45
N GLU A 29 -13.02 -7.49 7.84
CA GLU A 29 -11.63 -7.76 8.19
C GLU A 29 -10.76 -6.50 8.01
N VAL A 30 -9.96 -6.13 9.01
CA VAL A 30 -9.19 -4.87 9.01
C VAL A 30 -7.70 -5.12 9.08
N MET A 31 -6.97 -4.44 8.22
CA MET A 31 -5.52 -4.36 8.25
C MET A 31 -5.09 -2.98 8.76
N ALA A 32 -4.58 -2.92 10.00
CA ALA A 32 -4.10 -1.67 10.57
C ALA A 32 -2.68 -1.37 10.10
N HIS A 33 -2.40 -0.16 9.66
CA HIS A 33 -1.03 0.25 9.39
C HIS A 33 -0.30 0.56 10.70
N LEU A 34 1.00 0.27 10.76
CA LEU A 34 1.89 0.67 11.85
C LEU A 34 3.23 1.12 11.27
N THR A 35 3.68 2.32 11.63
CA THR A 35 4.97 2.89 11.18
C THR A 35 5.97 2.98 12.33
N CYS A 36 7.25 2.67 12.10
CA CYS A 36 8.25 2.60 13.17
C CYS A 36 9.31 3.73 13.22
N VAL A 37 9.51 4.52 12.17
CA VAL A 37 10.65 5.48 12.05
C VAL A 37 10.72 6.57 13.12
N SER A 38 9.60 6.83 13.79
CA SER A 38 9.46 7.82 14.88
C SER A 38 8.89 7.19 16.15
N SER A 39 8.83 5.86 16.23
CA SER A 39 8.30 5.12 17.37
C SER A 39 9.44 4.58 18.23
N THR A 40 9.20 4.52 19.54
CA THR A 40 10.05 3.76 20.46
C THR A 40 9.56 2.33 20.58
N ARG A 41 10.37 1.44 21.15
CA ARG A 41 9.95 0.07 21.46
C ARG A 41 8.71 0.02 22.35
N GLU A 42 8.67 0.84 23.40
CA GLU A 42 7.54 0.89 24.34
C GLU A 42 6.24 1.31 23.62
N HIS A 43 6.33 2.22 22.65
CA HIS A 43 5.17 2.61 21.84
C HIS A 43 4.68 1.46 20.96
N VAL A 44 5.59 0.75 20.28
CA VAL A 44 5.24 -0.42 19.47
C VAL A 44 4.62 -1.52 20.34
N GLU A 45 5.16 -1.77 21.53
CA GLU A 45 4.61 -2.71 22.50
C GLU A 45 3.18 -2.36 22.89
N SER A 46 2.91 -1.10 23.25
CA SER A 46 1.56 -0.66 23.59
C SER A 46 0.59 -0.80 22.42
N MET A 47 1.04 -0.55 21.19
CA MET A 47 0.21 -0.73 19.99
C MET A 47 -0.12 -2.21 19.74
N VAL A 48 0.84 -3.11 19.96
CA VAL A 48 0.62 -4.55 19.84
C VAL A 48 -0.41 -5.05 20.84
N GLU A 49 -0.36 -4.59 22.09
CA GLU A 49 -1.36 -4.91 23.10
C GLU A 49 -2.75 -4.43 22.68
N GLN A 50 -2.85 -3.18 22.22
CA GLN A 50 -4.11 -2.63 21.70
C GLN A 50 -4.65 -3.41 20.50
N PHE A 51 -3.82 -3.86 19.56
CA PHE A 51 -4.28 -4.68 18.44
C PHE A 51 -4.88 -6.00 18.91
N LYS A 52 -4.21 -6.69 19.85
CA LYS A 52 -4.72 -7.94 20.43
C LYS A 52 -6.04 -7.75 21.17
N GLU A 53 -6.12 -6.72 22.02
CA GLU A 53 -7.33 -6.42 22.80
C GLU A 53 -8.55 -6.12 21.93
N ASN A 54 -8.33 -5.59 20.73
CA ASN A 54 -9.38 -5.23 19.78
C ASN A 54 -9.55 -6.26 18.64
N GLY A 55 -8.93 -7.45 18.75
CA GLY A 55 -9.09 -8.52 17.77
C GLY A 55 -8.51 -8.22 16.38
N ILE A 56 -7.54 -7.31 16.28
CA ILE A 56 -6.89 -6.96 15.02
C ILE A 56 -5.75 -7.94 14.75
N GLU A 57 -5.93 -8.78 13.74
CA GLU A 57 -4.98 -9.86 13.40
C GLU A 57 -4.06 -9.51 12.22
N ASN A 58 -4.43 -8.47 11.44
CA ASN A 58 -3.72 -8.08 10.22
C ASN A 58 -3.02 -6.72 10.39
N ILE A 59 -1.71 -6.66 10.15
CA ILE A 59 -0.90 -5.45 10.30
C ILE A 59 -0.11 -5.16 9.04
N MET A 60 -0.18 -3.93 8.53
CA MET A 60 0.72 -3.44 7.48
C MET A 60 1.92 -2.75 8.15
N ALA A 61 3.04 -3.45 8.23
CA ALA A 61 4.26 -2.97 8.86
C ALA A 61 5.07 -2.09 7.89
N LEU A 62 5.27 -0.83 8.29
CA LEU A 62 5.89 0.19 7.47
C LEU A 62 7.02 0.86 8.25
N ARG A 63 8.02 1.37 7.53
CA ARG A 63 8.98 2.31 8.11
C ARG A 63 8.25 3.61 8.48
N GLY A 64 7.49 4.13 7.52
CA GLY A 64 6.90 5.46 7.57
C GLY A 64 7.79 6.51 6.92
N ASP A 65 7.19 7.67 6.67
CA ASP A 65 7.89 8.83 6.12
C ASP A 65 8.67 9.53 7.22
N ILE A 66 9.91 9.95 6.91
CA ILE A 66 10.72 10.75 7.81
C ILE A 66 10.08 12.15 7.89
N PRO A 67 9.65 12.62 9.07
CA PRO A 67 9.06 13.95 9.19
C PRO A 67 10.12 15.01 8.87
N LYS A 68 9.73 16.06 8.12
CA LYS A 68 10.66 17.12 7.69
C LYS A 68 11.41 17.81 8.84
N ASP A 69 10.76 17.91 10.00
CA ASP A 69 11.28 18.55 11.21
C ASP A 69 11.31 17.60 12.43
N GLY A 70 11.15 16.29 12.20
CA GLY A 70 11.02 15.30 13.27
C GLY A 70 12.33 14.60 13.60
N GLN A 71 12.44 14.11 14.83
CA GLN A 71 13.51 13.19 15.20
C GLN A 71 13.20 11.80 14.66
N VAL A 72 14.18 11.20 13.99
CA VAL A 72 14.16 9.76 13.68
C VAL A 72 14.45 9.02 14.98
N GLY A 73 13.59 8.07 15.33
CA GLY A 73 13.80 7.22 16.50
C GLY A 73 15.01 6.30 16.28
N GLU A 74 15.73 6.00 17.35
CA GLU A 74 16.92 5.13 17.26
C GLU A 74 16.56 3.63 17.21
N ASP A 75 15.37 3.27 17.70
CA ASP A 75 14.94 1.87 17.89
C ASP A 75 14.66 1.13 16.58
N TYR A 76 14.10 1.83 15.59
CA TYR A 76 13.73 1.27 14.30
C TYR A 76 14.12 2.17 13.13
N GLN A 77 15.08 1.70 12.34
CA GLN A 77 15.52 2.35 11.10
C GLN A 77 14.78 1.77 9.88
N TYR A 78 14.38 0.51 9.93
CA TYR A 78 13.79 -0.21 8.81
C TYR A 78 12.54 -1.00 9.22
N ALA A 79 11.61 -1.16 8.27
CA ALA A 79 10.39 -1.92 8.47
C ALA A 79 10.64 -3.39 8.87
N CYS A 80 11.75 -4.00 8.43
CA CYS A 80 12.10 -5.38 8.79
C CYS A 80 12.29 -5.57 10.31
N GLN A 81 12.77 -4.55 11.02
CA GLN A 81 12.91 -4.59 12.49
C GLN A 81 11.54 -4.61 13.17
N LEU A 82 10.59 -3.81 12.68
CA LEU A 82 9.21 -3.83 13.14
C LEU A 82 8.55 -5.18 12.86
N ILE A 83 8.69 -5.71 11.65
CA ILE A 83 8.11 -7.01 11.25
C ILE A 83 8.60 -8.13 12.18
N LYS A 84 9.91 -8.17 12.45
CA LYS A 84 10.50 -9.16 13.35
C LYS A 84 9.90 -9.08 14.75
N GLU A 85 9.80 -7.87 15.30
CA GLU A 85 9.25 -7.68 16.64
C GLU A 85 7.76 -8.02 16.74
N LEU A 86 6.98 -7.69 15.70
CA LEU A 86 5.57 -8.09 15.63
C LEU A 86 5.42 -9.61 15.62
N LYS A 87 6.24 -10.34 14.85
CA LYS A 87 6.23 -11.82 14.84
C LYS A 87 6.66 -12.43 16.18
N GLU A 88 7.60 -11.81 16.91
CA GLU A 88 8.02 -12.29 18.23
C GLU A 88 6.93 -12.09 19.29
N LYS A 89 6.10 -11.05 19.14
CA LYS A 89 5.08 -10.68 20.13
C LYS A 89 3.71 -11.31 19.87
N GLY A 90 3.39 -11.80 18.68
CA GLY A 90 2.09 -12.41 18.41
C GLY A 90 1.99 -13.09 17.05
N ASP A 91 0.91 -13.86 16.88
CA ASP A 91 0.59 -14.53 15.62
C ASP A 91 -0.22 -13.61 14.70
N PHE A 92 0.42 -12.54 14.24
CA PHE A 92 -0.18 -11.60 13.29
C PHE A 92 0.10 -12.02 11.85
N CYS A 93 -0.85 -11.72 10.97
CA CYS A 93 -0.64 -11.67 9.53
C CYS A 93 -0.05 -10.30 9.16
N ILE A 94 1.20 -10.30 8.68
CA ILE A 94 1.98 -9.09 8.46
C ILE A 94 2.16 -8.81 6.97
N GLY A 95 1.60 -7.69 6.52
CA GLY A 95 1.89 -7.12 5.21
C GLY A 95 3.11 -6.20 5.26
N ALA A 96 3.88 -6.16 4.17
CA ALA A 96 4.95 -5.18 3.97
C ALA A 96 4.81 -4.44 2.63
N ALA A 97 5.25 -3.18 2.57
CA ALA A 97 5.24 -2.42 1.32
C ALA A 97 6.36 -2.86 0.37
N CYS A 98 6.11 -2.82 -0.93
CA CYS A 98 7.14 -2.99 -1.97
C CYS A 98 6.94 -2.00 -3.12
N TYR A 99 8.00 -1.73 -3.89
CA TYR A 99 8.01 -0.64 -4.87
C TYR A 99 8.39 -1.19 -6.24
N PRO A 100 7.43 -1.40 -7.17
CA PRO A 100 7.71 -1.96 -8.48
C PRO A 100 8.78 -1.22 -9.30
N GLU A 101 8.90 0.10 -9.08
CA GLU A 101 9.90 0.97 -9.72
C GLU A 101 11.13 1.26 -8.84
N GLY A 102 11.19 0.65 -7.65
CA GLY A 102 12.18 0.92 -6.61
C GLY A 102 11.78 2.08 -5.70
N HIS A 103 12.19 1.99 -4.43
CA HIS A 103 11.96 3.08 -3.48
C HIS A 103 12.82 4.30 -3.82
N VAL A 104 12.28 5.52 -3.63
CA VAL A 104 12.94 6.78 -4.00
C VAL A 104 14.25 7.05 -3.26
N GLU A 105 14.40 6.48 -2.07
CA GLU A 105 15.63 6.59 -1.26
C GLU A 105 16.62 5.45 -1.52
N SER A 106 16.22 4.43 -2.30
CA SER A 106 17.12 3.32 -2.63
C SER A 106 18.02 3.70 -3.79
N PRO A 107 19.34 3.42 -3.70
CA PRO A 107 20.29 3.80 -4.75
C PRO A 107 20.14 2.94 -6.02
N SER A 108 19.49 1.77 -5.92
CA SER A 108 19.18 0.93 -7.07
C SER A 108 18.00 -0.01 -6.80
N ILE A 109 17.34 -0.48 -7.86
CA ILE A 109 16.29 -1.52 -7.77
C ILE A 109 16.85 -2.83 -7.16
N LYS A 110 18.11 -3.15 -7.43
CA LYS A 110 18.74 -4.37 -6.88
C LYS A 110 18.84 -4.30 -5.36
N GLU A 111 19.19 -3.13 -4.82
CA GLU A 111 19.28 -2.91 -3.39
C GLU A 111 17.89 -2.85 -2.73
N ASP A 112 16.91 -2.21 -3.37
CA ASP A 112 15.51 -2.22 -2.91
C ASP A 112 14.94 -3.65 -2.81
N ILE A 113 15.25 -4.53 -3.79
CA ILE A 113 14.88 -5.95 -3.74
C ILE A 113 15.59 -6.70 -2.61
N GLN A 114 16.84 -6.35 -2.29
CA GLN A 114 17.56 -6.96 -1.16
C GLN A 114 16.89 -6.60 0.17
N HIS A 115 16.52 -5.32 0.37
CA HIS A 115 15.75 -4.91 1.55
C HIS A 115 14.34 -5.49 1.57
N LEU A 116 13.73 -5.71 0.41
CA LEU A 116 12.47 -6.43 0.31
C LEU A 116 12.61 -7.87 0.80
N LYS A 117 13.69 -8.55 0.43
CA LYS A 117 14.01 -9.89 0.91
C LYS A 117 14.19 -9.91 2.43
N GLU A 118 14.90 -8.94 3.00
CA GLU A 118 15.06 -8.81 4.46
C GLU A 118 13.72 -8.65 5.19
N LYS A 119 12.75 -7.91 4.61
CA LYS A 119 11.39 -7.80 5.17
C LYS A 119 10.65 -9.15 5.16
N VAL A 120 10.80 -9.92 4.10
CA VAL A 120 10.19 -11.25 3.97
C VAL A 120 10.84 -12.25 4.91
N GLU A 121 12.17 -12.26 5.01
CA GLU A 121 12.93 -13.10 5.94
C GLU A 121 12.66 -12.75 7.42
N ALA A 122 12.33 -11.48 7.71
CA ALA A 122 11.86 -11.06 9.04
C ALA A 122 10.45 -11.58 9.38
N GLY A 123 9.70 -12.09 8.40
CA GLY A 123 8.40 -12.71 8.61
C GLY A 123 7.21 -11.98 7.99
N ALA A 124 7.38 -11.16 6.95
CA ALA A 124 6.24 -10.64 6.19
C ALA A 124 5.50 -11.79 5.48
N ASP A 125 4.19 -11.89 5.69
CA ASP A 125 3.35 -12.94 5.13
C ASP A 125 2.89 -12.61 3.69
N PHE A 126 2.80 -11.32 3.35
CA PHE A 126 2.51 -10.85 1.99
C PHE A 126 3.08 -9.45 1.75
N LEU A 127 3.08 -9.03 0.48
CA LEU A 127 3.54 -7.71 0.05
C LEU A 127 2.39 -6.93 -0.59
N THR A 128 2.34 -5.61 -0.38
CA THR A 128 1.46 -4.71 -1.15
C THR A 128 2.32 -3.72 -1.91
N THR A 129 2.12 -3.63 -3.23
CA THR A 129 2.89 -2.69 -4.03
C THR A 129 2.44 -1.26 -3.78
N GLN A 130 3.37 -0.32 -3.87
CA GLN A 130 3.05 1.06 -4.22
C GLN A 130 2.24 1.09 -5.54
N MET A 131 1.46 2.14 -5.74
CA MET A 131 0.74 2.36 -6.98
C MET A 131 1.65 2.36 -8.21
N PHE A 132 1.12 1.91 -9.35
CA PHE A 132 1.75 1.97 -10.65
C PHE A 132 0.69 2.22 -11.73
N PHE A 133 1.10 2.85 -12.85
CA PHE A 133 0.20 3.16 -13.96
C PHE A 133 0.37 2.23 -15.16
N ASP A 134 1.44 1.44 -15.20
CA ASP A 134 1.73 0.47 -16.26
C ASP A 134 1.84 -0.95 -15.66
N ASN A 135 0.97 -1.86 -16.08
CA ASN A 135 0.97 -3.23 -15.57
C ASN A 135 2.26 -3.99 -15.92
N ASN A 136 2.96 -3.63 -17.00
CA ASN A 136 4.24 -4.24 -17.34
C ASN A 136 5.31 -3.98 -16.28
N VAL A 137 5.24 -2.84 -15.59
CA VAL A 137 6.13 -2.53 -14.47
C VAL A 137 5.90 -3.53 -13.34
N PHE A 138 4.64 -3.81 -13.02
CA PHE A 138 4.27 -4.81 -12.02
C PHE A 138 4.72 -6.22 -12.43
N TYR A 139 4.49 -6.65 -13.67
CA TYR A 139 4.90 -7.98 -14.15
C TYR A 139 6.43 -8.16 -14.12
N ASN A 140 7.17 -7.15 -14.57
CA ASN A 140 8.63 -7.16 -14.50
C ASN A 140 9.13 -7.19 -13.05
N PHE A 141 8.45 -6.51 -12.13
CA PHE A 141 8.76 -6.56 -10.70
C PHE A 141 8.53 -7.97 -10.14
N LEU A 142 7.40 -8.62 -10.44
CA LEU A 142 7.13 -9.99 -10.01
C LEU A 142 8.20 -10.98 -10.49
N TYR A 143 8.68 -10.80 -11.73
CA TYR A 143 9.78 -11.61 -12.25
C TYR A 143 11.07 -11.42 -11.44
N LYS A 144 11.49 -10.17 -11.20
CA LYS A 144 12.72 -9.84 -10.47
C LYS A 144 12.72 -10.35 -9.03
N ILE A 145 11.62 -10.19 -8.30
CA ILE A 145 11.55 -10.65 -6.90
C ILE A 145 11.54 -12.17 -6.82
N LYS A 146 10.94 -12.86 -7.80
CA LYS A 146 10.96 -14.31 -7.89
C LYS A 146 12.38 -14.83 -8.12
N GLU A 147 13.15 -14.19 -9.00
CA GLU A 147 14.58 -14.50 -9.17
C GLU A 147 15.41 -14.29 -7.89
N ALA A 148 15.03 -13.33 -7.04
CA ALA A 148 15.67 -13.08 -5.75
C ALA A 148 15.26 -14.09 -4.64
N GLY A 149 14.33 -15.00 -4.93
CA GLY A 149 13.81 -16.02 -4.01
C GLY A 149 12.67 -15.54 -3.11
N ILE A 150 12.03 -14.41 -3.43
CA ILE A 150 10.87 -13.90 -2.70
C ILE A 150 9.61 -14.55 -3.28
N ASN A 151 8.91 -15.36 -2.47
CA ASN A 151 7.78 -16.18 -2.92
C ASN A 151 6.44 -15.90 -2.21
N VAL A 152 6.41 -14.90 -1.32
CA VAL A 152 5.16 -14.49 -0.65
C VAL A 152 4.18 -13.86 -1.64
N PRO A 153 2.85 -13.93 -1.39
CA PRO A 153 1.86 -13.27 -2.23
C PRO A 153 2.11 -11.77 -2.36
N VAL A 154 1.85 -11.23 -3.56
CA VAL A 154 1.96 -9.80 -3.84
C VAL A 154 0.60 -9.26 -4.26
N VAL A 155 0.14 -8.24 -3.55
CA VAL A 155 -1.10 -7.51 -3.78
C VAL A 155 -0.79 -6.28 -4.62
N ALA A 156 -1.45 -6.15 -5.78
CA ALA A 156 -1.24 -5.02 -6.67
C ALA A 156 -2.00 -3.78 -6.17
N GLY A 157 -1.26 -2.74 -5.79
CA GLY A 157 -1.80 -1.44 -5.41
C GLY A 157 -2.22 -0.62 -6.62
N ILE A 158 -3.51 -0.28 -6.75
CA ILE A 158 -4.08 0.48 -7.85
C ILE A 158 -4.69 1.78 -7.32
N MET A 159 -4.24 2.92 -7.84
CA MET A 159 -4.79 4.23 -7.49
C MET A 159 -5.51 4.84 -8.70
N PRO A 160 -6.85 4.98 -8.64
CA PRO A 160 -7.61 5.70 -9.65
C PRO A 160 -7.34 7.20 -9.52
N ILE A 161 -6.73 7.81 -10.53
CA ILE A 161 -6.47 9.26 -10.51
C ILE A 161 -7.73 10.00 -10.96
N THR A 162 -8.33 10.75 -10.04
CA THR A 162 -9.63 11.41 -10.25
C THR A 162 -9.51 12.92 -10.37
N ASN A 163 -8.29 13.47 -10.31
CA ASN A 163 -8.01 14.89 -10.45
C ASN A 163 -6.61 15.07 -11.05
N ALA A 164 -6.47 15.92 -12.08
CA ALA A 164 -5.18 16.16 -12.73
C ALA A 164 -4.08 16.64 -11.75
N LYS A 165 -4.45 17.42 -10.71
CA LYS A 165 -3.52 17.85 -9.66
C LYS A 165 -2.99 16.70 -8.80
N GLN A 166 -3.67 15.55 -8.79
CA GLN A 166 -3.18 14.36 -8.11
C GLN A 166 -2.07 13.67 -8.89
N VAL A 167 -1.95 13.87 -10.22
CA VAL A 167 -0.92 13.19 -11.03
C VAL A 167 0.48 13.57 -10.56
N SER A 168 0.77 14.87 -10.46
CA SER A 168 2.09 15.35 -10.02
C SER A 168 2.41 14.92 -8.60
N ARG A 169 1.42 14.99 -7.69
CA ARG A 169 1.57 14.53 -6.31
C ARG A 169 1.77 13.02 -6.23
N ALA A 170 1.03 12.24 -7.03
CA ALA A 170 1.15 10.80 -7.09
C ALA A 170 2.56 10.41 -7.53
N VAL A 171 3.04 10.98 -8.64
CA VAL A 171 4.43 10.80 -9.14
C VAL A 171 5.45 11.17 -8.07
N GLN A 172 5.30 12.33 -7.41
CA GLN A 172 6.24 12.78 -6.40
C GLN A 172 6.27 11.89 -5.15
N MET A 173 5.10 11.44 -4.68
CA MET A 173 4.99 10.62 -3.46
C MET A 173 5.40 9.16 -3.69
N SER A 174 5.07 8.60 -4.85
CA SER A 174 5.35 7.19 -5.14
C SER A 174 6.74 6.94 -5.71
N GLY A 175 7.38 7.96 -6.29
CA GLY A 175 8.55 7.76 -7.14
C GLY A 175 8.23 7.16 -8.51
N THR A 176 6.93 6.95 -8.82
CA THR A 176 6.48 6.39 -10.09
C THR A 176 6.91 7.30 -11.23
N SER A 177 7.86 6.79 -12.00
CA SER A 177 8.51 7.49 -13.10
C SER A 177 7.88 7.13 -14.45
N ILE A 178 7.28 5.94 -14.55
CA ILE A 178 6.71 5.40 -15.77
C ILE A 178 5.22 5.77 -15.85
N ILE A 179 4.93 6.78 -16.66
CA ILE A 179 3.58 7.19 -16.99
C ILE A 179 3.28 6.81 -18.44
N PRO A 180 2.36 5.86 -18.70
CA PRO A 180 1.98 5.48 -20.06
C PRO A 180 1.47 6.67 -20.86
N TYR A 181 1.82 6.72 -22.15
CA TYR A 181 1.39 7.81 -23.04
C TYR A 181 -0.15 7.93 -23.09
N ARG A 182 -0.86 6.81 -23.09
CA ARG A 182 -2.34 6.78 -23.02
C ARG A 182 -2.86 7.44 -21.75
N PHE A 183 -2.22 7.20 -20.60
CA PHE A 183 -2.60 7.83 -19.35
C PHE A 183 -2.39 9.34 -19.41
N LYS A 184 -1.24 9.78 -19.92
CA LYS A 184 -0.95 11.21 -20.10
C LYS A 184 -1.98 11.89 -21.00
N MET A 185 -2.32 11.30 -22.14
CA MET A 185 -3.31 11.86 -23.07
C MET A 185 -4.71 11.96 -22.44
N MET A 186 -5.10 10.97 -21.64
CA MET A 186 -6.35 11.01 -20.88
C MET A 186 -6.37 12.19 -19.90
N VAL A 187 -5.29 12.41 -19.15
CA VAL A 187 -5.17 13.55 -18.21
C VAL A 187 -5.18 14.88 -18.96
N ASP A 188 -4.41 15.00 -20.04
CA ASP A 188 -4.32 16.22 -20.84
C ASP A 188 -5.68 16.59 -21.47
N ALA A 189 -6.48 15.60 -21.89
CA ALA A 189 -7.78 15.81 -22.51
C ALA A 189 -8.90 16.13 -21.51
N PHE A 190 -8.88 15.52 -20.32
CA PHE A 190 -10.03 15.53 -19.41
C PHE A 190 -9.75 16.21 -18.05
N GLY A 191 -8.50 16.58 -17.77
CA GLY A 191 -8.05 17.03 -16.46
C GLY A 191 -8.72 18.31 -15.93
N ASP A 192 -9.22 19.16 -16.82
CA ASP A 192 -9.89 20.41 -16.47
C ASP A 192 -11.35 20.23 -16.01
N ASN A 193 -11.96 19.07 -16.29
CA ASN A 193 -13.31 18.74 -15.84
C ASN A 193 -13.26 17.62 -14.78
N PRO A 194 -13.52 17.91 -13.49
CA PRO A 194 -13.44 16.94 -12.41
C PRO A 194 -14.31 15.70 -12.60
N GLU A 195 -15.52 15.84 -13.14
CA GLU A 195 -16.43 14.71 -13.34
C GLU A 195 -15.95 13.79 -14.45
N ILE A 196 -15.48 14.37 -15.57
CA ILE A 196 -14.93 13.59 -16.68
C ILE A 196 -13.62 12.92 -16.26
N MET A 197 -12.72 13.63 -15.57
CA MET A 197 -11.45 13.07 -15.08
C MET A 197 -11.69 11.94 -14.09
N LYS A 198 -12.67 12.08 -13.19
CA LYS A 198 -13.05 11.02 -12.26
C LYS A 198 -13.54 9.77 -13.00
N GLN A 199 -14.45 9.92 -13.96
CA GLN A 199 -14.95 8.80 -14.76
C GLN A 199 -13.81 8.13 -15.55
N ALA A 200 -12.96 8.92 -16.20
CA ALA A 200 -11.82 8.42 -16.97
C ALA A 200 -10.82 7.66 -16.07
N GLY A 201 -10.53 8.18 -14.88
CA GLY A 201 -9.66 7.53 -13.89
C GLY A 201 -10.21 6.19 -13.39
N ILE A 202 -11.53 6.10 -13.14
CA ILE A 202 -12.20 4.85 -12.76
C ILE A 202 -12.11 3.82 -13.88
N ILE A 203 -12.36 4.23 -15.13
CA ILE A 203 -12.25 3.35 -16.31
C ILE A 203 -10.81 2.85 -16.47
N TYR A 204 -9.82 3.74 -16.38
CA TYR A 204 -8.41 3.37 -16.49
C TYR A 204 -7.99 2.35 -15.43
N ALA A 205 -8.36 2.58 -14.16
CA ALA A 205 -8.10 1.63 -13.09
C ALA A 205 -8.82 0.29 -13.31
N SER A 206 -10.05 0.31 -13.84
CA SER A 206 -10.79 -0.91 -14.18
C SER A 206 -10.07 -1.71 -15.25
N GLU A 207 -9.57 -1.06 -16.31
CA GLU A 207 -8.78 -1.71 -17.37
C GLU A 207 -7.48 -2.32 -16.83
N GLN A 208 -6.77 -1.60 -15.95
CA GLN A 208 -5.59 -2.14 -15.27
C GLN A 208 -5.94 -3.41 -14.49
N ILE A 209 -7.02 -3.40 -13.72
CA ILE A 209 -7.45 -4.53 -12.90
C ILE A 209 -7.86 -5.72 -13.77
N ILE A 210 -8.59 -5.47 -14.87
CA ILE A 210 -8.98 -6.53 -15.82
C ILE A 210 -7.74 -7.22 -16.39
N ASP A 211 -6.74 -6.45 -16.83
CA ASP A 211 -5.49 -7.00 -17.37
C ASP A 211 -4.71 -7.77 -16.29
N LEU A 212 -4.64 -7.27 -15.06
CA LEU A 212 -4.01 -7.97 -13.93
C LEU A 212 -4.68 -9.32 -13.65
N ILE A 213 -6.01 -9.34 -13.57
CA ILE A 213 -6.79 -10.58 -13.34
C ILE A 213 -6.58 -11.56 -14.50
N ALA A 214 -6.62 -11.09 -15.76
CA ALA A 214 -6.38 -11.92 -16.94
C ALA A 214 -4.97 -12.54 -16.96
N ASN A 215 -3.98 -11.86 -16.37
CA ASN A 215 -2.61 -12.37 -16.19
C ASN A 215 -2.41 -13.18 -14.89
N GLY A 216 -3.49 -13.55 -14.19
CA GLY A 216 -3.47 -14.44 -13.04
C GLY A 216 -3.19 -13.77 -11.70
N VAL A 217 -3.22 -12.43 -11.62
CA VAL A 217 -3.11 -11.68 -10.37
C VAL A 217 -4.42 -11.82 -9.60
N LYS A 218 -4.36 -12.35 -8.38
CA LYS A 218 -5.54 -12.65 -7.57
C LYS A 218 -5.88 -11.59 -6.53
N HIS A 219 -4.94 -10.69 -6.23
CA HIS A 219 -5.05 -9.76 -5.12
C HIS A 219 -4.82 -8.33 -5.60
N ILE A 220 -5.85 -7.51 -5.46
CA ILE A 220 -5.85 -6.09 -5.84
C ILE A 220 -6.16 -5.27 -4.59
N HIS A 221 -5.39 -4.20 -4.39
CA HIS A 221 -5.62 -3.22 -3.34
C HIS A 221 -5.92 -1.86 -3.98
N VAL A 222 -7.13 -1.32 -3.77
CA VAL A 222 -7.54 -0.05 -4.37
C VAL A 222 -7.33 1.09 -3.37
N TYR A 223 -6.53 2.08 -3.75
CA TYR A 223 -6.35 3.31 -2.98
C TYR A 223 -7.52 4.28 -3.23
N THR A 224 -8.54 4.21 -2.37
CA THR A 224 -9.79 4.96 -2.53
C THR A 224 -9.70 6.43 -2.14
N MET A 225 -8.68 6.83 -1.36
CA MET A 225 -8.51 8.19 -0.83
C MET A 225 -9.76 8.70 -0.08
N ASN A 226 -10.40 7.82 0.70
CA ASN A 226 -11.65 8.07 1.43
C ASN A 226 -12.85 8.44 0.54
N LYS A 227 -12.84 8.01 -0.73
CA LYS A 227 -13.94 8.21 -1.69
C LYS A 227 -14.54 6.84 -2.06
N PRO A 228 -15.61 6.40 -1.38
CA PRO A 228 -16.18 5.06 -1.60
C PRO A 228 -16.78 4.89 -3.00
N ASP A 229 -17.28 5.97 -3.59
CA ASP A 229 -17.82 6.03 -4.95
C ASP A 229 -16.78 5.66 -6.04
N ILE A 230 -15.49 5.84 -5.76
CA ILE A 230 -14.42 5.36 -6.66
C ILE A 230 -14.37 3.84 -6.67
N ALA A 231 -14.37 3.22 -5.48
CA ALA A 231 -14.35 1.77 -5.37
C ALA A 231 -15.63 1.14 -5.92
N GLU A 232 -16.79 1.75 -5.62
CA GLU A 232 -18.08 1.34 -6.19
C GLU A 232 -18.08 1.40 -7.71
N GLY A 233 -17.57 2.48 -8.30
CA GLY A 233 -17.47 2.62 -9.76
C GLY A 233 -16.62 1.52 -10.41
N ILE A 234 -15.48 1.16 -9.80
CA ILE A 234 -14.64 0.05 -10.28
C ILE A 234 -15.39 -1.27 -10.15
N MET A 235 -15.97 -1.55 -8.98
CA MET A 235 -16.72 -2.79 -8.74
C MET A 235 -17.86 -2.98 -9.73
N ASN A 236 -18.59 -1.91 -10.06
CA ASN A 236 -19.65 -1.97 -11.06
C ASN A 236 -19.12 -2.38 -12.44
N ASN A 237 -17.96 -1.84 -12.86
CA ASN A 237 -17.36 -2.14 -14.15
C ASN A 237 -16.86 -3.60 -14.27
N ILE A 238 -16.42 -4.21 -13.16
CA ILE A 238 -15.75 -5.53 -13.18
C ILE A 238 -16.53 -6.63 -12.44
N SER A 239 -17.77 -6.35 -12.00
CA SER A 239 -18.57 -7.24 -11.16
C SER A 239 -18.70 -8.67 -11.67
N GLU A 240 -18.95 -8.87 -12.97
CA GLU A 240 -19.06 -10.21 -13.58
C GLU A 240 -17.70 -10.93 -13.72
N ILE A 241 -16.59 -10.18 -13.75
CA ILE A 241 -15.23 -10.74 -13.86
C ILE A 241 -14.78 -11.32 -12.51
N LEU A 242 -15.34 -10.82 -11.42
CA LEU A 242 -15.02 -11.25 -10.06
C LEU A 242 -15.84 -12.45 -9.55
N LYS A 243 -16.80 -12.95 -10.34
CA LYS A 243 -17.60 -14.14 -10.02
C LYS A 243 -16.85 -15.43 -10.35
#